data_AF-A0A9E2YRD6-F1
#
_entry.id   AF-A0A9E2YRD6-F1
#
_cell.length_a   1.000
_cell.length_b   1.000
_cell.length_c   1.000
_cell.angle_alpha   90.00
_cell.angle_beta   90.00
_cell.angle_gamma   90.00
#
_symmetry.space_group_name_H-M   'P 1'
#
loop_
_entity.id
_entity.type
_entity.pdbx_description
1 polymer ?
#
loop_
_entity_poly.entity_id
_entity_poly.type
_entity_poly.pdbx_seq_one_letter_code
_entity_poly.pdbx_strand_id
1 'polypeptide(L)'
;MYVVAETYENSAPLFRLHALDLSTGREKMNGPVTIQASVAGDGDGSLNGEITLDTTQHLQRPGLLLANGAVYIAFGSVRDRFPYHGWIVAFNASDITKQKAVFNDTPDGGNGGVWQSGRGLAADGAGNVYAISGNGDYDGFLNFGESVIKLTPDLRVIDWFAPADWQDMSDVDLDLGSLGPVLVPGTDLVIGGDKADNLYVVNGGNMGHLGTSDAANPQVFQPITGGGVFNVALWPRTADSLLYIVEEGDWTGGFRLANGTMESSAFSQTTVTSDWPFQGMAISANGNNNGILWMTIGDHDFPDPPGALLAYDALDLTHLLWSSEMNGRRDRLGTFAKFANPTVANGRVFVPTFSNALVVYGLLPPARGACLPAPGRVAR
;
A
#
# COMPACT_ATOMS: atom_id res chain seq x y z
N MET A 1 -4.27 -18.64 -2.07
CA MET A 1 -4.56 -17.22 -1.76
C MET A 1 -4.61 -17.09 -0.27
N TYR A 2 -4.01 -16.06 0.30
CA TYR A 2 -4.18 -15.74 1.73
C TYR A 2 -5.10 -14.55 1.84
N VAL A 3 -6.02 -14.58 2.81
CA VAL A 3 -6.87 -13.44 3.14
C VAL A 3 -7.02 -13.35 4.65
N VAL A 4 -7.14 -12.13 5.16
CA VAL A 4 -7.56 -11.88 6.53
C VAL A 4 -9.01 -11.42 6.50
N ALA A 5 -9.82 -12.00 7.36
CA ALA A 5 -11.19 -11.57 7.59
C ALA A 5 -11.34 -11.12 9.04
N GLU A 6 -11.93 -9.95 9.25
CA GLU A 6 -12.52 -9.61 10.54
C GLU A 6 -13.90 -10.28 10.63
N THR A 7 -14.10 -11.05 11.69
CA THR A 7 -15.32 -11.83 11.91
C THR A 7 -15.87 -11.54 13.29
N TYR A 8 -17.19 -11.52 13.44
CA TYR A 8 -17.83 -11.35 14.73
C TYR A 8 -18.31 -12.72 15.24
N GLU A 9 -17.56 -13.30 16.18
CA GLU A 9 -17.79 -14.65 16.70
C GLU A 9 -17.97 -14.59 18.22
N ASN A 10 -18.98 -15.29 18.77
CA ASN A 10 -19.26 -15.31 20.22
C ASN A 10 -19.29 -13.91 20.87
N SER A 11 -19.85 -12.92 20.16
CA SER A 11 -19.95 -11.52 20.57
C SER A 11 -18.62 -10.74 20.66
N ALA A 12 -17.56 -11.20 20.01
CA ALA A 12 -16.29 -10.50 19.92
C ALA A 12 -15.77 -10.44 18.46
N PRO A 13 -15.12 -9.35 18.05
CA PRO A 13 -14.40 -9.32 16.78
C PRO A 13 -13.14 -10.18 16.86
N LEU A 14 -12.82 -10.88 15.78
CA LEU A 14 -11.63 -11.70 15.63
C LEU A 14 -11.05 -11.53 14.22
N PHE A 15 -9.72 -11.52 14.13
CA PHE A 15 -9.05 -11.67 12.84
C PHE A 15 -8.77 -13.14 12.54
N ARG A 16 -9.23 -13.61 11.38
CA ARG A 16 -9.00 -14.94 10.86
C ARG A 16 -8.06 -14.88 9.66
N LEU A 17 -6.95 -15.60 9.72
CA LEU A 17 -6.10 -15.86 8.56
C LEU A 17 -6.60 -17.12 7.84
N HIS A 18 -6.97 -16.96 6.58
CA HIS A 18 -7.40 -18.03 5.70
C HIS A 18 -6.32 -18.34 4.67
N ALA A 19 -6.19 -19.61 4.29
CA ALA A 19 -5.36 -20.05 3.17
C ALA A 19 -6.23 -20.81 2.19
N LEU A 20 -6.65 -20.15 1.11
CA LEU A 20 -7.65 -20.67 0.18
C LEU A 20 -7.00 -21.21 -1.10
N ASP A 21 -7.50 -22.34 -1.57
CA ASP A 21 -7.20 -22.85 -2.90
C ASP A 21 -7.75 -21.91 -3.98
N LEU A 22 -6.92 -21.51 -4.94
CA LEU A 22 -7.32 -20.55 -5.98
C LEU A 22 -8.39 -21.10 -6.93
N SER A 23 -8.47 -22.43 -7.11
CA SER A 23 -9.41 -23.05 -8.06
C SER A 23 -10.76 -23.39 -7.43
N THR A 24 -10.77 -23.69 -6.13
CA THR A 24 -11.97 -24.17 -5.42
C THR A 24 -12.47 -23.24 -4.32
N GLY A 25 -11.65 -22.28 -3.88
CA GLY A 25 -11.95 -21.42 -2.74
C GLY A 25 -11.96 -22.14 -1.38
N ARG A 26 -11.57 -23.42 -1.33
CA ARG A 26 -11.57 -24.22 -0.09
C ARG A 26 -10.32 -23.94 0.74
N GLU A 27 -10.45 -24.08 2.05
CA GLU A 27 -9.32 -23.98 2.98
C GLU A 27 -8.21 -25.00 2.67
N LYS A 28 -6.98 -24.56 2.93
CA LYS A 28 -5.72 -25.32 2.87
C LYS A 28 -4.90 -25.00 4.12
N MET A 29 -3.81 -25.73 4.30
CA MET A 29 -2.81 -25.43 5.34
C MET A 29 -3.41 -25.35 6.75
N ASN A 30 -4.46 -26.14 7.00
CA ASN A 30 -5.22 -26.21 8.24
C ASN A 30 -5.89 -24.89 8.67
N GLY A 31 -6.23 -24.01 7.71
CA GLY A 31 -6.98 -22.79 7.96
C GLY A 31 -8.49 -22.99 8.19
N PRO A 32 -9.19 -21.95 8.68
CA PRO A 32 -8.64 -20.67 9.12
C PRO A 32 -8.02 -20.74 10.52
N VAL A 33 -7.09 -19.83 10.82
CA VAL A 33 -6.48 -19.67 12.15
C VAL A 33 -6.82 -18.30 12.73
N THR A 34 -7.01 -18.21 14.05
CA THR A 34 -7.14 -16.91 14.72
C THR A 34 -5.78 -16.23 14.80
N ILE A 35 -5.71 -14.95 14.44
CA ILE A 35 -4.52 -14.13 14.65
C ILE A 35 -4.56 -13.59 16.08
N GLN A 36 -3.52 -13.90 16.85
CA GLN A 36 -3.31 -13.39 18.21
C GLN A 36 -1.85 -13.02 18.36
N ALA A 37 -1.57 -11.93 19.06
CA ALA A 37 -0.21 -11.47 19.26
C ALA A 37 -0.10 -10.75 20.59
N SER A 38 1.05 -10.90 21.23
CA SER A 38 1.44 -10.10 22.38
C SER A 38 2.96 -9.89 22.38
N VAL A 39 3.38 -8.82 23.05
CA VAL A 39 4.80 -8.48 23.29
C VAL A 39 4.97 -8.03 24.72
N ALA A 40 6.18 -8.14 25.25
CA ALA A 40 6.54 -7.47 26.49
C ALA A 40 6.60 -5.95 26.26
N GLY A 41 6.13 -5.18 27.22
CA GLY A 41 6.15 -3.72 27.16
C GLY A 41 5.33 -3.08 28.27
N ASP A 42 5.66 -1.84 28.61
CA ASP A 42 4.96 -1.05 29.64
C ASP A 42 4.13 0.12 29.06
N GLY A 43 4.00 0.18 27.74
CA GLY A 43 3.18 1.13 27.01
C GLY A 43 1.67 1.01 27.25
N ASP A 44 0.92 1.78 26.47
CA ASP A 44 -0.52 1.90 26.57
C ASP A 44 -1.24 0.55 26.47
N GLY A 45 -2.18 0.30 27.39
CA GLY A 45 -2.91 -0.97 27.43
C GLY A 45 -2.11 -2.16 27.99
N SER A 46 -0.89 -1.96 28.49
CA SER A 46 -0.11 -3.02 29.16
C SER A 46 -0.82 -3.57 30.41
N LEU A 47 -0.81 -4.90 30.54
CA LEU A 47 -1.30 -5.62 31.71
C LEU A 47 -0.21 -6.56 32.22
N ASN A 48 0.39 -6.22 33.37
CA ASN A 48 1.52 -6.95 33.97
C ASN A 48 2.76 -7.04 33.07
N GLY A 49 3.05 -5.97 32.30
CA GLY A 49 4.23 -5.90 31.42
C GLY A 49 4.05 -6.60 30.08
N GLU A 50 2.81 -6.85 29.67
CA GLU A 50 2.46 -7.47 28.39
C GLU A 50 1.37 -6.65 27.69
N ILE A 51 1.58 -6.36 26.41
CA ILE A 51 0.62 -5.70 25.51
C ILE A 51 0.11 -6.74 24.53
N THR A 52 -1.21 -6.77 24.33
CA THR A 52 -1.90 -7.73 23.44
C THR A 52 -2.57 -7.01 22.28
N LEU A 53 -2.55 -7.60 21.09
CA LEU A 53 -3.33 -7.15 19.94
C LEU A 53 -4.83 -7.20 20.26
N ASP A 54 -5.42 -6.05 20.56
CA ASP A 54 -6.86 -5.91 20.84
C ASP A 54 -7.65 -5.77 19.53
N THR A 55 -8.44 -6.79 19.21
CA THR A 55 -9.26 -6.85 18.00
C THR A 55 -10.41 -5.83 17.98
N THR A 56 -10.74 -5.19 19.10
CA THR A 56 -11.75 -4.13 19.17
C THR A 56 -11.19 -2.73 18.93
N GLN A 57 -9.87 -2.60 18.94
CA GLN A 57 -9.13 -1.35 18.78
C GLN A 57 -8.36 -1.30 17.45
N HIS A 58 -8.06 -2.45 16.85
CA HIS A 58 -7.24 -2.55 15.65
C HIS A 58 -8.08 -2.89 14.42
N LEU A 59 -7.57 -2.56 13.24
CA LEU A 59 -8.10 -3.03 11.96
C LEU A 59 -6.98 -3.53 11.04
N GLN A 60 -7.35 -4.42 10.13
CA GLN A 60 -6.46 -4.92 9.09
C GLN A 60 -6.79 -4.21 7.76
N ARG A 61 -5.99 -3.20 7.41
CA ARG A 61 -6.11 -2.45 6.14
C ARG A 61 -4.98 -2.74 5.16
N PRO A 62 -3.70 -2.83 5.58
CA PRO A 62 -2.61 -3.07 4.65
C PRO A 62 -2.79 -4.36 3.84
N GLY A 63 -2.40 -4.36 2.56
CA GLY A 63 -2.29 -5.60 1.80
C GLY A 63 -1.35 -6.62 2.47
N LEU A 64 -1.66 -7.91 2.36
CA LEU A 64 -0.80 -8.97 2.91
C LEU A 64 0.49 -9.07 2.08
N LEU A 65 1.63 -9.28 2.74
CA LEU A 65 2.90 -9.54 2.07
C LEU A 65 3.22 -11.04 2.15
N LEU A 66 3.40 -11.70 1.00
CA LEU A 66 3.92 -13.06 0.90
C LEU A 66 5.40 -13.00 0.49
N ALA A 67 6.31 -13.21 1.45
CA ALA A 67 7.75 -13.19 1.24
C ALA A 67 8.45 -14.13 2.23
N ASN A 68 9.69 -14.55 1.98
CA ASN A 68 10.50 -15.32 2.95
C ASN A 68 9.84 -16.62 3.48
N GLY A 69 8.97 -17.25 2.68
CA GLY A 69 8.16 -18.39 3.12
C GLY A 69 7.16 -18.07 4.23
N ALA A 70 6.78 -16.79 4.37
CA ALA A 70 5.88 -16.28 5.38
C ALA A 70 4.81 -15.35 4.78
N VAL A 71 3.69 -15.25 5.48
CA VAL A 71 2.63 -14.27 5.24
C VAL A 71 2.70 -13.23 6.36
N TYR A 72 3.00 -11.99 6.01
CA TYR A 72 3.07 -10.85 6.94
C TYR A 72 1.78 -10.04 6.87
N ILE A 73 1.27 -9.69 8.04
CA ILE A 73 -0.04 -9.05 8.21
C ILE A 73 0.17 -7.87 9.14
N ALA A 74 -0.12 -6.67 8.65
CA ALA A 74 0.01 -5.44 9.42
C ALA A 74 -1.35 -4.88 9.86
N PHE A 75 -1.33 -4.16 10.98
CA PHE A 75 -2.52 -3.57 11.60
C PHE A 75 -2.25 -2.11 12.01
N GLY A 76 -3.29 -1.29 11.83
CA GLY A 76 -3.42 0.01 12.46
C GLY A 76 -4.60 -0.01 13.44
N SER A 77 -5.19 1.16 13.70
CA SER A 77 -6.30 1.34 14.64
C SER A 77 -7.67 1.49 13.98
N VAL A 78 -8.74 1.24 14.72
CA VAL A 78 -10.09 1.69 14.35
C VAL A 78 -10.25 3.15 14.74
N ARG A 79 -9.98 4.07 13.81
CA ARG A 79 -10.17 5.53 14.01
C ARG A 79 -9.41 6.07 15.23
N ASP A 80 -8.15 5.65 15.37
CA ASP A 80 -7.26 6.06 16.46
C ASP A 80 -7.89 5.86 17.84
N ARG A 81 -8.62 4.76 17.99
CA ARG A 81 -9.26 4.42 19.26
C ARG A 81 -8.20 3.84 20.19
N PHE A 82 -7.94 4.59 21.25
CA PHE A 82 -6.95 4.25 22.27
C PHE A 82 -7.44 3.11 23.20
N PRO A 83 -6.52 2.28 23.73
CA PRO A 83 -5.11 2.17 23.34
C PRO A 83 -4.96 1.44 21.99
N TYR A 84 -3.98 1.82 21.18
CA TYR A 84 -3.63 1.10 19.95
C TYR A 84 -2.13 1.14 19.68
N HIS A 85 -1.65 0.18 18.88
CA HIS A 85 -0.27 0.12 18.41
C HIS A 85 -0.20 -0.26 16.92
N GLY A 86 0.93 0.03 16.27
CA GLY A 86 1.28 -0.66 15.04
C GLY A 86 1.64 -2.11 15.31
N TRP A 87 1.01 -3.05 14.61
CA TRP A 87 1.37 -4.47 14.72
C TRP A 87 1.73 -5.06 13.37
N ILE A 88 2.70 -5.98 13.38
CA ILE A 88 2.97 -6.89 12.27
C ILE A 88 3.05 -8.31 12.82
N VAL A 89 2.27 -9.23 12.27
CA VAL A 89 2.28 -10.65 12.61
C VAL A 89 2.65 -11.46 11.38
N ALA A 90 3.61 -12.38 11.53
CA ALA A 90 4.05 -13.26 10.46
C ALA A 90 3.64 -14.71 10.73
N PHE A 91 3.10 -15.40 9.73
CA PHE A 91 2.79 -16.83 9.76
C PHE A 91 3.59 -17.59 8.70
N ASN A 92 3.91 -18.87 8.94
CA ASN A 92 4.53 -19.72 7.93
C ASN A 92 3.57 -19.94 6.75
N ALA A 93 4.01 -19.62 5.53
CA ALA A 93 3.16 -19.72 4.33
C ALA A 93 2.87 -21.17 3.91
N SER A 94 3.59 -22.17 4.40
CA SER A 94 3.29 -23.59 4.13
C SER A 94 2.40 -24.23 5.21
N ASP A 95 2.31 -23.61 6.39
CA ASP A 95 1.50 -24.06 7.52
C ASP A 95 1.11 -22.83 8.36
N ILE A 96 -0.05 -22.25 8.07
CA ILE A 96 -0.52 -21.03 8.73
C ILE A 96 -0.87 -21.24 10.21
N THR A 97 -0.82 -22.47 10.73
CA THR A 97 -0.92 -22.72 12.19
C THR A 97 0.35 -22.34 12.95
N LYS A 98 1.44 -22.00 12.25
CA LYS A 98 2.72 -21.61 12.83
C LYS A 98 2.94 -20.11 12.70
N GLN A 99 2.59 -19.37 13.76
CA GLN A 99 3.04 -17.99 13.93
C GLN A 99 4.57 -17.97 14.07
N LYS A 100 5.23 -17.17 13.24
CA LYS A 100 6.70 -17.08 13.16
C LYS A 100 7.27 -15.93 13.97
N ALA A 101 6.65 -14.76 13.89
CA ALA A 101 7.16 -13.54 14.48
C ALA A 101 6.04 -12.53 14.73
N VAL A 102 6.30 -11.62 15.65
CA VAL A 102 5.43 -10.50 16.02
C VAL A 102 6.32 -9.27 16.19
N PHE A 103 5.85 -8.14 15.68
CA PHE A 103 6.39 -6.82 15.94
C PHE A 103 5.27 -5.91 16.42
N ASN A 104 5.58 -5.09 17.43
CA ASN A 104 4.78 -3.97 17.90
C ASN A 104 5.66 -2.73 17.76
N ASP A 105 5.10 -1.66 17.21
CA ASP A 105 5.82 -0.44 16.86
C ASP A 105 6.21 0.43 18.06
N THR A 106 5.40 0.38 19.12
CA THR A 106 5.49 1.27 20.28
C THR A 106 5.26 0.49 21.59
N PRO A 107 6.02 -0.58 21.87
CA PRO A 107 5.76 -1.46 23.01
C PRO A 107 5.91 -0.79 24.38
N ASP A 108 6.67 0.31 24.47
CA ASP A 108 6.87 1.09 25.69
C ASP A 108 6.26 2.51 25.58
N GLY A 109 5.36 2.70 24.60
CA GLY A 109 4.67 3.96 24.32
C GLY A 109 3.23 3.71 23.90
N GLY A 110 2.70 4.53 22.99
CA GLY A 110 1.40 4.35 22.36
C GLY A 110 1.39 4.72 20.87
N ASN A 111 0.31 4.34 20.18
CA ASN A 111 0.03 4.64 18.77
C ASN A 111 1.02 3.97 17.79
N GLY A 112 1.42 4.64 16.70
CA GLY A 112 2.35 4.08 15.70
C GLY A 112 1.66 3.10 14.74
N GLY A 113 0.38 3.31 14.42
CA GLY A 113 -0.41 2.40 13.59
C GLY A 113 0.22 2.15 12.21
N VAL A 114 0.19 0.90 11.73
CA VAL A 114 0.64 0.56 10.37
C VAL A 114 -0.55 0.62 9.40
N TRP A 115 -0.66 1.76 8.75
CA TRP A 115 -1.84 2.23 8.03
C TRP A 115 -1.80 1.93 6.53
N GLN A 116 -0.79 2.50 5.86
CA GLN A 116 -0.36 2.28 4.48
C GLN A 116 -1.44 2.41 3.39
N SER A 117 -2.60 2.98 3.70
CA SER A 117 -3.71 3.21 2.75
C SER A 117 -4.08 2.03 1.86
N GLY A 118 -4.11 0.83 2.47
CA GLY A 118 -4.42 -0.42 1.75
C GLY A 118 -3.24 -1.02 0.99
N ARG A 119 -2.12 -0.30 0.89
CA ARG A 119 -0.87 -0.83 0.35
C ARG A 119 -0.25 -1.80 1.35
N GLY A 120 0.30 -2.90 0.84
CA GLY A 120 0.93 -3.90 1.70
C GLY A 120 2.32 -3.50 2.16
N LEU A 121 2.84 -4.25 3.14
CA LEU A 121 4.27 -4.23 3.45
C LEU A 121 5.08 -4.57 2.19
N ALA A 122 6.34 -4.13 2.13
CA ALA A 122 7.23 -4.48 1.03
C ALA A 122 8.39 -5.36 1.51
N ALA A 123 8.99 -6.13 0.60
CA ALA A 123 10.21 -6.87 0.90
C ALA A 123 11.26 -6.66 -0.19
N ASP A 124 12.52 -6.45 0.22
CA ASP A 124 13.65 -6.36 -0.70
C ASP A 124 14.16 -7.74 -1.12
N GLY A 125 15.15 -7.76 -2.03
CA GLY A 125 15.75 -9.00 -2.51
C GLY A 125 16.55 -9.79 -1.45
N ALA A 126 16.90 -9.16 -0.32
CA ALA A 126 17.54 -9.82 0.82
C ALA A 126 16.52 -10.38 1.82
N GLY A 127 15.23 -10.12 1.60
CA GLY A 127 14.14 -10.55 2.46
C GLY A 127 13.83 -9.59 3.62
N ASN A 128 14.45 -8.41 3.67
CA ASN A 128 14.07 -7.42 4.68
C ASN A 128 12.68 -6.90 4.38
N VAL A 129 11.86 -6.76 5.41
CA VAL A 129 10.48 -6.28 5.34
C VAL A 129 10.46 -4.80 5.70
N TYR A 130 9.69 -4.02 4.94
CA TYR A 130 9.53 -2.59 5.15
C TYR A 130 8.09 -2.29 5.56
N ALA A 131 7.96 -1.41 6.54
CA ALA A 131 6.71 -0.84 7.02
C ALA A 131 6.86 0.68 7.18
N ILE A 132 5.75 1.39 7.22
CA ILE A 132 5.72 2.80 7.62
C ILE A 132 4.64 2.98 8.68
N SER A 133 5.01 3.51 9.83
CA SER A 133 4.14 3.82 10.97
C SER A 133 3.58 5.23 10.86
N GLY A 134 2.37 5.44 11.39
CA GLY A 134 1.78 6.76 11.57
C GLY A 134 2.19 7.42 12.87
N ASN A 135 1.40 8.41 13.28
CA ASN A 135 1.52 9.17 14.52
C ASN A 135 1.73 8.25 15.73
N GLY A 136 2.70 8.58 16.58
CA GLY A 136 2.94 7.85 17.81
C GLY A 136 4.27 8.14 18.48
N ASP A 137 4.49 7.48 19.61
CA ASP A 137 5.70 7.72 20.39
C ASP A 137 6.94 7.26 19.62
N TYR A 138 8.03 8.01 19.79
CA TYR A 138 9.31 7.75 19.15
C TYR A 138 10.46 7.92 20.15
N ASP A 139 11.37 6.95 20.17
CA ASP A 139 12.67 7.05 20.84
C ASP A 139 13.84 6.56 19.98
N GLY A 140 13.57 6.00 18.79
CA GLY A 140 14.57 5.45 17.90
C GLY A 140 15.25 4.19 18.45
N PHE A 141 14.61 3.50 19.40
CA PHE A 141 15.13 2.28 20.01
C PHE A 141 14.07 1.18 20.12
N LEU A 142 12.98 1.46 20.84
CA LEU A 142 11.85 0.55 20.98
C LEU A 142 10.60 1.12 20.32
N ASN A 143 10.46 2.45 20.30
CA ASN A 143 9.30 3.14 19.76
C ASN A 143 9.69 3.84 18.45
N PHE A 144 8.94 3.51 17.38
CA PHE A 144 9.22 3.96 16.01
C PHE A 144 8.02 4.66 15.36
N GLY A 145 7.26 5.46 16.11
CA GLY A 145 6.24 6.35 15.53
C GLY A 145 6.82 7.24 14.42
N GLU A 146 6.00 7.57 13.42
CA GLU A 146 6.36 8.42 12.27
C GLU A 146 7.64 7.98 11.55
N SER A 147 7.82 6.68 11.35
CA SER A 147 9.06 6.12 10.81
C SER A 147 8.86 5.23 9.60
N VAL A 148 9.82 5.30 8.66
CA VAL A 148 10.05 4.20 7.71
C VAL A 148 10.92 3.17 8.43
N ILE A 149 10.45 1.93 8.53
CA ILE A 149 11.07 0.89 9.37
C ILE A 149 11.53 -0.26 8.48
N LYS A 150 12.78 -0.69 8.65
CA LYS A 150 13.35 -1.87 8.01
C LYS A 150 13.51 -2.99 9.03
N LEU A 151 12.91 -4.14 8.72
CA LEU A 151 12.83 -5.31 9.57
C LEU A 151 13.51 -6.50 8.90
N THR A 152 14.13 -7.39 9.68
CA THR A 152 14.52 -8.73 9.21
C THR A 152 13.30 -9.57 8.83
N PRO A 153 13.47 -10.71 8.11
CA PRO A 153 12.38 -11.67 7.88
C PRO A 153 11.64 -12.14 9.13
N ASP A 154 12.29 -12.10 10.31
CA ASP A 154 11.72 -12.48 11.61
C ASP A 154 11.29 -11.26 12.42
N LEU A 155 11.02 -10.13 11.76
CA LEU A 155 10.45 -8.90 12.32
C LEU A 155 11.28 -8.21 13.42
N ARG A 156 12.61 -8.26 13.31
CA ARG A 156 13.52 -7.45 14.15
C ARG A 156 13.92 -6.19 13.40
N VAL A 157 13.83 -5.01 14.04
CA VAL A 157 14.28 -3.74 13.46
C VAL A 157 15.79 -3.78 13.21
N ILE A 158 16.21 -3.32 12.03
CA ILE A 158 17.63 -3.26 11.64
C ILE A 158 18.07 -1.90 11.11
N ASP A 159 17.13 -1.06 10.66
CA ASP A 159 17.37 0.32 10.26
C ASP A 159 16.04 1.08 10.21
N TRP A 160 16.05 2.41 10.28
CA TRP A 160 14.87 3.25 10.22
C TRP A 160 15.19 4.69 9.78
N PHE A 161 14.16 5.41 9.39
CA PHE A 161 14.19 6.86 9.17
C PHE A 161 13.01 7.49 9.89
N ALA A 162 13.23 8.62 10.57
CA ALA A 162 12.18 9.44 11.15
C ALA A 162 12.43 10.94 10.82
N PRO A 163 11.42 11.72 10.40
CA PRO A 163 11.53 13.16 10.24
C PRO A 163 11.95 13.86 11.54
N ALA A 164 12.66 14.99 11.44
CA ALA A 164 13.11 15.74 12.62
C ALA A 164 11.94 16.29 13.45
N ASP A 165 10.83 16.57 12.76
CA ASP A 165 9.57 17.12 13.23
C ASP A 165 8.51 16.04 13.50
N TRP A 166 8.92 14.78 13.69
CA TRP A 166 8.01 13.65 13.98
C TRP A 166 7.00 13.94 15.10
N GLN A 167 7.39 14.69 16.13
CA GLN A 167 6.52 15.03 17.26
C GLN A 167 5.40 15.97 16.81
N ASP A 168 5.75 17.02 16.05
CA ASP A 168 4.77 17.96 15.51
C ASP A 168 3.83 17.24 14.53
N MET A 169 4.37 16.32 13.71
CA MET A 169 3.59 15.46 12.82
C MET A 169 2.61 14.58 13.60
N SER A 170 3.05 13.94 14.68
CA SER A 170 2.22 13.07 15.52
C SER A 170 1.10 13.84 16.22
N ASP A 171 1.40 15.03 16.73
CA ASP A 171 0.47 15.87 17.49
C ASP A 171 -0.69 16.40 16.63
N VAL A 172 -0.45 16.57 15.32
CA VAL A 172 -1.44 17.11 14.37
C VAL A 172 -1.86 16.11 13.28
N ASP A 173 -1.61 14.81 13.51
CA ASP A 173 -2.07 13.72 12.65
C ASP A 173 -1.60 13.86 11.19
N LEU A 174 -0.30 14.10 10.98
CA LEU A 174 0.27 14.21 9.63
C LEU A 174 0.74 12.88 9.04
N ASP A 175 0.91 11.82 9.84
CA ASP A 175 1.15 10.44 9.41
C ASP A 175 2.06 10.25 8.18
N LEU A 176 3.34 10.02 8.42
CA LEU A 176 4.23 9.39 7.45
C LEU A 176 3.69 8.03 6.97
N GLY A 177 2.93 7.34 7.83
CA GLY A 177 2.25 6.07 7.52
C GLY A 177 1.04 6.17 6.58
N SER A 178 0.70 7.37 6.08
CA SER A 178 -0.37 7.55 5.10
C SER A 178 -0.07 6.85 3.77
N LEU A 179 1.19 6.81 3.33
CA LEU A 179 1.65 5.95 2.24
C LEU A 179 2.32 4.67 2.77
N GLY A 180 2.08 3.53 2.12
CA GLY A 180 2.86 2.31 2.35
C GLY A 180 4.18 2.28 1.58
N PRO A 181 5.23 1.60 2.09
CA PRO A 181 6.58 1.68 1.54
C PRO A 181 6.65 1.19 0.10
N VAL A 182 7.19 2.01 -0.79
CA VAL A 182 7.38 1.68 -2.20
C VAL A 182 8.86 1.46 -2.48
N LEU A 183 9.26 0.19 -2.60
CA LEU A 183 10.61 -0.15 -3.02
C LEU A 183 10.78 0.12 -4.52
N VAL A 184 11.89 0.75 -4.89
CA VAL A 184 12.22 1.04 -6.29
C VAL A 184 13.14 -0.06 -6.84
N PRO A 185 12.63 -0.93 -7.75
CA PRO A 185 13.42 -2.04 -8.28
C PRO A 185 14.74 -1.59 -8.91
N GLY A 186 15.82 -2.31 -8.62
CA GLY A 186 17.17 -2.02 -9.13
C GLY A 186 17.91 -0.92 -8.38
N THR A 187 17.35 -0.40 -7.27
CA THR A 187 18.00 0.55 -6.37
C THR A 187 17.78 0.12 -4.91
N ASP A 188 18.42 0.80 -3.96
CA ASP A 188 18.15 0.65 -2.53
C ASP A 188 17.08 1.64 -2.02
N LEU A 189 16.38 2.35 -2.91
CA LEU A 189 15.47 3.42 -2.51
C LEU A 189 14.11 2.89 -2.04
N VAL A 190 13.60 3.52 -0.99
CA VAL A 190 12.27 3.33 -0.42
C VAL A 190 11.55 4.67 -0.45
N ILE A 191 10.34 4.69 -0.99
CA ILE A 191 9.51 5.88 -1.03
C ILE A 191 8.40 5.77 0.02
N GLY A 192 8.25 6.83 0.81
CA GLY A 192 7.14 7.08 1.74
C GLY A 192 6.51 8.45 1.46
N GLY A 193 5.43 8.77 2.15
CA GLY A 193 4.71 10.03 1.96
C GLY A 193 3.77 10.29 3.12
N ASP A 194 3.50 11.56 3.39
CA ASP A 194 2.71 12.01 4.54
C ASP A 194 1.41 12.75 4.13
N LYS A 195 0.58 13.10 5.11
CA LYS A 195 -0.63 13.91 4.94
C LYS A 195 -0.34 15.41 4.75
N ALA A 196 0.90 15.83 4.89
CA ALA A 196 1.38 17.20 4.66
C ALA A 196 1.97 17.38 3.25
N ASP A 197 1.55 16.50 2.32
CA ASP A 197 1.91 16.51 0.91
C ASP A 197 3.39 16.18 0.62
N ASN A 198 4.18 15.76 1.60
CA ASN A 198 5.59 15.44 1.40
C ASN A 198 5.76 14.02 0.86
N LEU A 199 6.73 13.88 -0.05
CA LEU A 199 7.26 12.61 -0.50
C LEU A 199 8.70 12.45 0.01
N TYR A 200 8.98 11.29 0.59
CA TYR A 200 10.28 10.94 1.17
C TYR A 200 10.92 9.86 0.30
N VAL A 201 12.11 10.12 -0.23
CA VAL A 201 12.93 9.13 -0.93
C VAL A 201 14.10 8.75 -0.03
N VAL A 202 13.95 7.66 0.70
CA VAL A 202 14.90 7.17 1.71
C VAL A 202 15.84 6.14 1.09
N ASN A 203 17.13 6.21 1.44
CA ASN A 203 18.09 5.17 1.09
C ASN A 203 17.95 3.98 2.06
N GLY A 204 17.37 2.88 1.61
CA GLY A 204 17.17 1.67 2.40
C GLY A 204 18.44 0.91 2.78
N GLY A 205 19.62 1.30 2.27
CA GLY A 205 20.93 0.82 2.71
C GLY A 205 21.58 1.68 3.80
N ASN A 206 21.05 2.89 4.03
CA ASN A 206 21.47 3.83 5.07
C ASN A 206 20.33 4.84 5.30
N MET A 207 19.39 4.51 6.18
CA MET A 207 18.13 5.26 6.31
C MET A 207 18.27 6.56 7.11
N GLY A 208 19.39 6.75 7.80
CA GLY A 208 19.73 8.00 8.46
C GLY A 208 19.16 8.17 9.87
N HIS A 209 18.12 7.44 10.28
CA HIS A 209 17.43 7.63 11.56
C HIS A 209 16.80 9.03 11.67
N LEU A 210 16.94 9.73 12.81
CA LEU A 210 16.24 10.99 13.10
C LEU A 210 16.83 12.20 12.34
N GLY A 211 16.03 12.84 11.50
CA GLY A 211 16.18 14.26 11.11
C GLY A 211 17.49 14.69 10.43
N THR A 212 18.13 13.80 9.68
CA THR A 212 19.60 13.81 9.60
C THR A 212 20.30 15.08 9.09
N SER A 213 21.31 15.45 9.88
CA SER A 213 22.36 16.45 9.63
C SER A 213 23.56 15.94 8.82
N ASP A 214 23.47 14.76 8.19
CA ASP A 214 24.55 14.15 7.40
C ASP A 214 24.13 13.89 5.95
N ALA A 215 25.10 13.61 5.08
CA ALA A 215 24.93 13.38 3.64
C ALA A 215 24.02 12.18 3.24
N ALA A 216 23.41 11.51 4.22
CA ALA A 216 22.41 10.44 4.07
C ALA A 216 20.96 10.95 4.14
N ASN A 217 20.75 12.26 4.00
CA ASN A 217 19.42 12.86 4.08
C ASN A 217 18.52 12.31 2.96
N PRO A 218 17.32 11.75 3.28
CA PRO A 218 16.36 11.45 2.23
C PRO A 218 16.06 12.70 1.41
N GLN A 219 15.74 12.48 0.14
CA GLN A 219 15.13 13.56 -0.62
C GLN A 219 13.71 13.74 -0.12
N VAL A 220 13.40 14.92 0.42
CA VAL A 220 12.06 15.31 0.86
C VAL A 220 11.59 16.52 0.04
N PHE A 221 10.41 16.44 -0.54
CA PHE A 221 9.79 17.53 -1.29
C PHE A 221 8.28 17.33 -1.36
N GLN A 222 7.53 18.40 -1.63
CA GLN A 222 6.10 18.35 -1.85
C GLN A 222 5.78 18.22 -3.34
N PRO A 223 5.43 17.02 -3.86
CA PRO A 223 4.99 16.85 -5.24
C PRO A 223 3.60 17.45 -5.53
N ILE A 224 2.76 17.62 -4.52
CA ILE A 224 1.37 18.10 -4.60
C ILE A 224 1.15 19.21 -3.57
N THR A 225 0.02 19.93 -3.64
CA THR A 225 -0.28 21.06 -2.73
C THR A 225 -1.57 20.89 -1.93
N GLY A 226 -2.17 19.70 -1.95
CA GLY A 226 -3.31 19.39 -1.10
C GLY A 226 -3.68 17.91 -1.04
N GLY A 227 -4.12 17.51 0.16
CA GLY A 227 -4.83 16.27 0.44
C GLY A 227 -3.97 15.10 0.89
N GLY A 228 -2.65 15.22 0.92
CA GLY A 228 -1.74 14.20 1.41
C GLY A 228 -1.45 13.08 0.41
N VAL A 229 -0.32 12.40 0.62
CA VAL A 229 0.15 11.30 -0.22
C VAL A 229 -0.36 9.97 0.31
N PHE A 230 -1.57 9.56 -0.11
CA PHE A 230 -2.17 8.31 0.36
C PHE A 230 -1.89 7.10 -0.53
N ASN A 231 -1.68 7.29 -1.83
CA ASN A 231 -1.42 6.18 -2.74
C ASN A 231 -0.59 6.61 -3.95
N VAL A 232 0.15 5.65 -4.50
CA VAL A 232 0.97 5.86 -5.70
C VAL A 232 1.02 4.59 -6.54
N ALA A 233 1.29 4.78 -7.84
CA ALA A 233 1.71 3.67 -8.70
C ALA A 233 3.13 3.90 -9.20
N LEU A 234 3.96 2.86 -9.17
CA LEU A 234 5.34 2.91 -9.66
C LEU A 234 5.46 2.06 -10.93
N TRP A 235 5.97 2.67 -12.00
CA TRP A 235 6.41 1.98 -13.20
C TRP A 235 7.94 1.92 -13.23
N PRO A 236 8.55 0.79 -12.81
CA PRO A 236 9.98 0.60 -12.97
C PRO A 236 10.32 0.41 -14.45
N ARG A 237 11.31 1.15 -14.94
CA ARG A 237 11.83 1.05 -16.29
C ARG A 237 13.33 0.81 -16.24
N THR A 238 13.93 0.49 -17.38
CA THR A 238 15.37 0.16 -17.43
C THR A 238 16.28 1.34 -17.10
N ALA A 239 15.90 2.56 -17.50
CA ALA A 239 16.76 3.75 -17.35
C ALA A 239 16.33 4.68 -16.20
N ASP A 240 15.08 4.56 -15.76
CA ASP A 240 14.40 5.44 -14.82
C ASP A 240 13.21 4.69 -14.19
N SER A 241 12.48 5.34 -13.30
CA SER A 241 11.16 4.88 -12.86
C SER A 241 10.17 6.04 -12.92
N LEU A 242 8.91 5.76 -13.21
CA LEU A 242 7.85 6.77 -13.21
C LEU A 242 6.93 6.51 -12.03
N LEU A 243 6.73 7.53 -11.19
CA LEU A 243 5.84 7.49 -10.03
C LEU A 243 4.62 8.36 -10.33
N TYR A 244 3.44 7.87 -10.02
CA TYR A 244 2.19 8.60 -10.23
C TYR A 244 1.55 8.91 -8.89
N ILE A 245 1.23 10.19 -8.68
CA ILE A 245 0.70 10.73 -7.42
C ILE A 245 -0.53 11.58 -7.72
N VAL A 246 -1.46 11.58 -6.79
CA VAL A 246 -2.76 12.23 -6.88
C VAL A 246 -2.76 13.46 -6.00
N GLU A 247 -3.22 14.58 -6.52
CA GLU A 247 -3.56 15.77 -5.74
C GLU A 247 -5.07 15.83 -5.49
N GLU A 248 -5.48 16.13 -4.26
CA GLU A 248 -6.89 16.28 -3.92
C GLU A 248 -7.50 17.50 -4.63
N GLY A 249 -8.66 17.30 -5.25
CA GLY A 249 -9.40 18.34 -5.95
C GLY A 249 -8.77 18.81 -7.26
N ASP A 250 -7.60 18.27 -7.64
CA ASP A 250 -6.85 18.70 -8.82
C ASP A 250 -6.34 17.48 -9.61
N TRP A 251 -5.10 17.47 -10.08
CA TRP A 251 -4.62 16.53 -11.09
C TRP A 251 -3.97 15.27 -10.49
N THR A 252 -3.75 14.27 -11.35
CA THR A 252 -2.79 13.19 -11.10
C THR A 252 -1.55 13.42 -11.96
N GLY A 253 -0.37 13.41 -11.34
CA GLY A 253 0.89 13.78 -11.97
C GLY A 253 1.85 12.61 -12.03
N GLY A 254 2.62 12.56 -13.11
CA GLY A 254 3.73 11.63 -13.27
C GLY A 254 5.06 12.30 -12.96
N PHE A 255 5.86 11.69 -12.09
CA PHE A 255 7.18 12.16 -11.65
C PHE A 255 8.23 11.14 -12.06
N ARG A 256 9.42 11.61 -12.47
CA ARG A 256 10.50 10.72 -12.92
C ARG A 256 11.54 10.57 -11.83
N LEU A 257 11.89 9.33 -11.52
CA LEU A 257 13.05 8.97 -10.70
C LEU A 257 14.17 8.51 -11.62
N ALA A 258 15.29 9.24 -11.65
CA ALA A 258 16.46 8.88 -12.44
C ALA A 258 17.74 9.16 -11.63
N ASN A 259 18.74 8.31 -11.78
CA ASN A 259 20.04 8.43 -11.09
C ASN A 259 19.92 8.59 -9.55
N GLY A 260 18.88 7.98 -8.96
CA GLY A 260 18.64 8.03 -7.51
C GLY A 260 17.94 9.30 -7.00
N THR A 261 17.47 10.18 -7.89
CA THR A 261 16.77 11.43 -7.52
C THR A 261 15.42 11.52 -8.22
N MET A 262 14.39 11.86 -7.46
CA MET A 262 13.05 12.13 -7.97
C MET A 262 13.00 13.57 -8.50
N GLU A 263 12.55 13.76 -9.74
CA GLU A 263 12.23 15.08 -10.27
C GLU A 263 11.03 15.65 -9.50
N SER A 264 11.11 16.89 -9.04
CA SER A 264 10.02 17.54 -8.29
C SER A 264 8.90 18.08 -9.16
N SER A 265 9.14 18.24 -10.47
CA SER A 265 8.12 18.66 -11.43
C SER A 265 7.51 17.45 -12.12
N ALA A 266 6.18 17.44 -12.24
CA ALA A 266 5.49 16.43 -13.03
C ALA A 266 5.89 16.57 -14.52
N PHE A 267 6.23 15.45 -15.17
CA PHE A 267 6.48 15.44 -16.62
C PHE A 267 5.17 15.46 -17.43
N SER A 268 4.07 15.05 -16.81
CA SER A 268 2.73 15.04 -17.38
C SER A 268 1.70 15.00 -16.24
N GLN A 269 0.51 15.53 -16.49
CA GLN A 269 -0.59 15.56 -15.52
C GLN A 269 -1.94 15.36 -16.21
N THR A 270 -2.92 14.82 -15.49
CA THR A 270 -4.28 14.66 -16.01
C THR A 270 -4.96 16.02 -16.19
N THR A 271 -5.92 16.09 -17.12
CA THR A 271 -6.81 17.26 -17.28
C THR A 271 -8.12 17.12 -16.50
N VAL A 272 -8.41 15.90 -16.01
CA VAL A 272 -9.58 15.61 -15.19
C VAL A 272 -9.16 15.63 -13.73
N THR A 273 -9.95 16.30 -12.91
CA THR A 273 -9.69 16.41 -11.48
C THR A 273 -10.13 15.16 -10.73
N SER A 274 -9.38 14.77 -9.70
CA SER A 274 -9.79 13.74 -8.75
C SER A 274 -10.32 14.42 -7.50
N ASP A 275 -11.52 14.04 -7.04
CA ASP A 275 -12.11 14.67 -5.85
C ASP A 275 -11.32 14.32 -4.57
N TRP A 276 -10.70 13.13 -4.50
CA TRP A 276 -10.01 12.65 -3.29
C TRP A 276 -8.77 11.76 -3.59
N PRO A 277 -7.78 11.68 -2.68
CA PRO A 277 -6.54 10.92 -2.88
C PRO A 277 -6.65 9.44 -2.49
N PHE A 278 -7.85 8.92 -2.19
CA PHE A 278 -8.05 7.54 -1.71
C PHE A 278 -8.31 6.52 -2.82
N GLN A 279 -7.95 6.89 -4.06
CA GLN A 279 -8.11 6.05 -5.23
C GLN A 279 -7.17 4.85 -5.25
N GLY A 280 -7.64 3.74 -5.82
CA GLY A 280 -6.78 2.62 -6.20
C GLY A 280 -6.03 2.92 -7.49
N MET A 281 -4.73 2.64 -7.51
CA MET A 281 -3.85 2.89 -8.65
C MET A 281 -3.05 1.63 -9.02
N ALA A 282 -2.85 1.40 -10.32
CA ALA A 282 -2.00 0.33 -10.81
C ALA A 282 -1.35 0.69 -12.14
N ILE A 283 -0.18 0.13 -12.41
CA ILE A 283 0.48 0.21 -13.71
C ILE A 283 0.47 -1.14 -14.39
N SER A 284 0.23 -1.13 -15.70
CA SER A 284 0.57 -2.24 -16.58
C SER A 284 1.36 -1.73 -17.77
N ALA A 285 2.38 -2.46 -18.22
CA ALA A 285 3.20 -2.04 -19.34
C ALA A 285 3.81 -3.24 -20.07
N ASN A 286 4.29 -3.00 -21.30
CA ASN A 286 5.16 -3.93 -22.02
C ASN A 286 6.63 -3.50 -21.84
N GLY A 287 7.23 -3.87 -20.71
CA GLY A 287 8.54 -3.39 -20.32
C GLY A 287 8.54 -1.86 -20.17
N ASN A 288 9.32 -1.18 -21.00
CA ASN A 288 9.43 0.29 -21.02
C ASN A 288 8.39 0.98 -21.92
N ASN A 289 7.53 0.22 -22.60
CA ASN A 289 6.62 0.75 -23.63
C ASN A 289 5.15 0.52 -23.25
N ASN A 290 4.27 1.33 -23.83
CA ASN A 290 2.82 1.19 -23.74
C ASN A 290 2.31 1.05 -22.30
N GLY A 291 2.85 1.89 -21.41
CA GLY A 291 2.39 1.93 -20.03
C GLY A 291 0.97 2.46 -19.96
N ILE A 292 0.16 1.83 -19.12
CA ILE A 292 -1.20 2.27 -18.81
C ILE A 292 -1.27 2.47 -17.30
N LEU A 293 -1.62 3.69 -16.91
CA LEU A 293 -1.99 4.02 -15.55
C LEU A 293 -3.50 3.75 -15.38
N TRP A 294 -3.81 2.79 -14.52
CA TRP A 294 -5.18 2.45 -14.13
C TRP A 294 -5.50 3.14 -12.82
N MET A 295 -6.65 3.83 -12.77
CA MET A 295 -7.08 4.57 -11.60
C MET A 295 -8.57 4.40 -11.37
N THR A 296 -8.98 4.12 -10.14
CA THR A 296 -10.39 4.16 -9.75
C THR A 296 -10.74 5.53 -9.21
N ILE A 297 -11.80 6.16 -9.68
CA ILE A 297 -12.29 7.43 -9.13
C ILE A 297 -13.67 7.23 -8.49
N GLY A 298 -13.98 8.06 -7.50
CA GLY A 298 -15.29 8.12 -6.84
C GLY A 298 -15.24 9.03 -5.62
N ASP A 299 -16.38 9.61 -5.26
CA ASP A 299 -16.47 10.57 -4.16
C ASP A 299 -16.83 9.86 -2.85
N HIS A 300 -15.85 9.62 -1.98
CA HIS A 300 -16.05 8.82 -0.77
C HIS A 300 -16.98 9.45 0.28
N ASP A 301 -17.30 10.73 0.16
CA ASP A 301 -18.17 11.43 1.13
C ASP A 301 -19.64 11.07 0.96
N PHE A 302 -20.01 10.57 -0.21
CA PHE A 302 -21.36 10.06 -0.43
C PHE A 302 -21.48 8.59 0.01
N PRO A 303 -22.61 8.20 0.62
CA PRO A 303 -22.92 6.80 0.83
C PRO A 303 -23.06 6.09 -0.52
N ASP A 304 -22.38 4.95 -0.67
CA ASP A 304 -22.32 4.15 -1.90
C ASP A 304 -21.97 4.95 -3.17
N PRO A 305 -20.78 5.59 -3.20
CA PRO A 305 -20.48 6.51 -4.27
C PRO A 305 -20.24 5.79 -5.60
N PRO A 306 -20.78 6.33 -6.71
CA PRO A 306 -20.54 5.74 -8.03
C PRO A 306 -19.04 5.81 -8.34
N GLY A 307 -18.46 4.66 -8.67
CA GLY A 307 -17.09 4.54 -9.09
C GLY A 307 -16.94 4.49 -10.61
N ALA A 308 -15.76 4.88 -11.08
CA ALA A 308 -15.31 4.64 -12.45
C ALA A 308 -13.88 4.12 -12.47
N LEU A 309 -13.53 3.35 -13.50
CA LEU A 309 -12.14 2.96 -13.80
C LEU A 309 -11.65 3.75 -15.01
N LEU A 310 -10.51 4.42 -14.85
CA LEU A 310 -9.82 5.17 -15.88
C LEU A 310 -8.54 4.44 -16.31
N ALA A 311 -8.18 4.60 -17.59
CA ALA A 311 -6.92 4.15 -18.16
C ALA A 311 -6.28 5.31 -18.92
N TYR A 312 -5.15 5.81 -18.43
CA TYR A 312 -4.36 6.86 -19.08
C TYR A 312 -3.12 6.28 -19.75
N ASP A 313 -2.66 6.93 -20.81
CA ASP A 313 -1.31 6.71 -21.32
C ASP A 313 -0.31 7.16 -20.25
N ALA A 314 0.47 6.22 -19.72
CA ALA A 314 1.36 6.49 -18.60
C ALA A 314 2.53 7.42 -19.00
N LEU A 315 2.80 7.63 -20.29
CA LEU A 315 3.80 8.57 -20.79
C LEU A 315 3.22 9.96 -21.09
N ASP A 316 1.88 10.09 -21.19
CA ASP A 316 1.16 11.33 -21.44
C ASP A 316 -0.23 11.28 -20.80
N LEU A 317 -0.33 11.76 -19.56
CA LEU A 317 -1.57 11.78 -18.77
C LEU A 317 -2.63 12.73 -19.32
N THR A 318 -2.34 13.54 -20.33
CA THR A 318 -3.38 14.30 -21.06
C THR A 318 -4.22 13.39 -21.95
N HIS A 319 -3.74 12.17 -22.23
CA HIS A 319 -4.39 11.20 -23.09
C HIS A 319 -5.09 10.09 -22.28
N LEU A 320 -6.40 10.25 -22.07
CA LEU A 320 -7.26 9.19 -21.57
C LEU A 320 -7.48 8.14 -22.67
N LEU A 321 -6.99 6.92 -22.47
CA LEU A 321 -7.13 5.81 -23.41
C LEU A 321 -8.54 5.20 -23.33
N TRP A 322 -9.06 5.05 -22.12
CA TRP A 322 -10.36 4.42 -21.88
C TRP A 322 -10.92 4.78 -20.50
N SER A 323 -12.25 4.79 -20.37
CA SER A 323 -12.95 4.86 -19.08
C SER A 323 -14.17 3.94 -19.09
N SER A 324 -14.50 3.37 -17.92
CA SER A 324 -15.73 2.59 -17.71
C SER A 324 -17.00 3.37 -18.06
N GLU A 325 -16.95 4.69 -18.03
CA GLU A 325 -18.10 5.55 -18.33
C GLU A 325 -18.27 5.82 -19.82
N MET A 326 -17.26 5.56 -20.67
CA MET A 326 -17.39 5.70 -22.13
C MET A 326 -18.51 4.83 -22.70
N ASN A 327 -18.79 3.68 -22.05
CA ASN A 327 -19.99 2.88 -22.30
C ASN A 327 -20.58 2.37 -20.98
N GLY A 328 -21.07 3.30 -20.15
CA GLY A 328 -21.61 2.99 -18.83
C GLY A 328 -22.81 2.01 -18.81
N ARG A 329 -23.45 1.71 -19.94
CA ARG A 329 -24.46 0.61 -19.98
C ARG A 329 -23.84 -0.78 -19.87
N ARG A 330 -22.57 -0.93 -20.27
CA ARG A 330 -21.84 -2.19 -20.29
C ARG A 330 -20.75 -2.25 -19.23
N ASP A 331 -20.01 -1.15 -19.07
CA ASP A 331 -18.70 -1.16 -18.42
C ASP A 331 -18.69 -0.54 -17.01
N ARG A 332 -19.82 -0.02 -16.52
CA ARG A 332 -19.86 0.72 -15.25
C ARG A 332 -19.26 -0.10 -14.11
N LEU A 333 -18.42 0.54 -13.30
CA LEU A 333 -17.72 -0.12 -12.21
C LEU A 333 -18.66 -0.51 -11.06
N GLY A 334 -19.67 0.31 -10.78
CA GLY A 334 -20.53 0.14 -9.61
C GLY A 334 -20.09 1.10 -8.50
N THR A 335 -20.01 0.63 -7.27
CA THR A 335 -19.70 1.44 -6.09
C THR A 335 -18.19 1.49 -5.85
N PHE A 336 -17.63 2.70 -5.79
CA PHE A 336 -16.22 2.93 -5.52
C PHE A 336 -15.81 2.35 -4.16
N ALA A 337 -14.67 1.66 -4.14
CA ALA A 337 -14.04 1.15 -2.93
C ALA A 337 -12.75 1.93 -2.67
N LYS A 338 -12.73 2.72 -1.60
CA LYS A 338 -11.54 3.49 -1.20
C LYS A 338 -10.41 2.59 -0.72
N PHE A 339 -9.16 3.02 -0.92
CA PHE A 339 -7.94 2.30 -0.53
C PHE A 339 -7.83 0.88 -1.13
N ALA A 340 -8.44 0.66 -2.29
CA ALA A 340 -8.48 -0.65 -2.93
C ALA A 340 -7.86 -0.58 -4.33
N ASN A 341 -6.62 -1.06 -4.45
CA ASN A 341 -5.87 -1.02 -5.70
C ASN A 341 -6.41 -2.04 -6.73
N PRO A 342 -6.58 -1.66 -8.01
CA PRO A 342 -6.77 -2.61 -9.09
C PRO A 342 -5.59 -3.59 -9.20
N THR A 343 -5.87 -4.80 -9.65
CA THR A 343 -4.82 -5.76 -10.03
C THR A 343 -4.86 -5.97 -11.53
N VAL A 344 -3.72 -5.84 -12.21
CA VAL A 344 -3.62 -6.12 -13.65
C VAL A 344 -2.84 -7.41 -13.87
N ALA A 345 -3.49 -8.40 -14.47
CA ALA A 345 -2.87 -9.69 -14.74
C ALA A 345 -3.50 -10.36 -15.97
N ASN A 346 -2.67 -11.02 -16.78
CA ASN A 346 -3.12 -11.82 -17.93
C ASN A 346 -4.07 -11.07 -18.88
N GLY A 347 -3.77 -9.79 -19.15
CA GLY A 347 -4.57 -8.94 -20.04
C GLY A 347 -5.93 -8.52 -19.47
N ARG A 348 -6.13 -8.64 -18.15
CA ARG A 348 -7.34 -8.22 -17.46
C ARG A 348 -7.03 -7.30 -16.30
N VAL A 349 -7.98 -6.42 -15.98
CA VAL A 349 -7.94 -5.53 -14.82
C VAL A 349 -9.05 -5.95 -13.87
N PHE A 350 -8.67 -6.33 -12.66
CA PHE A 350 -9.57 -6.79 -11.60
C PHE A 350 -9.74 -5.65 -10.60
N VAL A 351 -10.96 -5.18 -10.41
CA VAL A 351 -11.27 -4.04 -9.55
C VAL A 351 -12.27 -4.46 -8.47
N PRO A 352 -11.89 -4.42 -7.18
CA PRO A 352 -12.82 -4.65 -6.09
C PRO A 352 -13.77 -3.45 -5.93
N THR A 353 -15.01 -3.71 -5.54
CA THR A 353 -16.05 -2.67 -5.40
C THR A 353 -16.84 -2.89 -4.11
N PHE A 354 -17.40 -1.80 -3.56
CA PHE A 354 -18.36 -1.92 -2.46
C PHE A 354 -19.75 -2.42 -2.92
N SER A 355 -19.93 -2.67 -4.22
CA SER A 355 -21.12 -3.37 -4.75
C SER A 355 -21.13 -4.87 -4.46
N ASN A 356 -20.28 -5.36 -3.54
CA ASN A 356 -20.10 -6.78 -3.27
C ASN A 356 -19.74 -7.59 -4.53
N ALA A 357 -18.89 -7.01 -5.38
CA ALA A 357 -18.48 -7.60 -6.65
C ALA A 357 -17.00 -7.31 -6.95
N LEU A 358 -16.36 -8.27 -7.62
CA LEU A 358 -15.09 -8.07 -8.31
C LEU A 358 -15.39 -7.86 -9.80
N VAL A 359 -15.18 -6.64 -10.29
CA VAL A 359 -15.40 -6.31 -11.71
C VAL A 359 -14.13 -6.59 -12.48
N VAL A 360 -14.27 -7.23 -13.64
CA VAL A 360 -13.14 -7.67 -14.46
C VAL A 360 -13.25 -7.10 -15.86
N TYR A 361 -12.29 -6.24 -16.21
CA TYR A 361 -12.17 -5.62 -17.53
C TYR A 361 -11.16 -6.35 -18.40
N GLY A 362 -11.41 -6.36 -19.71
CA GLY A 362 -10.51 -6.92 -20.71
C GLY A 362 -10.92 -6.51 -22.11
N LEU A 363 -10.04 -6.77 -23.08
CA LEU A 363 -10.34 -6.48 -24.48
C LEU A 363 -11.54 -7.30 -24.97
N LEU A 364 -12.44 -6.65 -25.70
CA LEU A 364 -13.52 -7.34 -26.37
C LEU A 364 -12.95 -8.27 -27.47
N PRO A 365 -13.60 -9.41 -27.74
CA PRO A 365 -13.26 -10.19 -28.92
C PRO A 365 -13.38 -9.30 -30.16
N PRO A 366 -12.49 -9.45 -31.16
CA PRO A 366 -12.67 -8.77 -32.43
C PRO A 366 -14.06 -9.10 -32.99
N ALA A 367 -14.73 -8.09 -33.56
CA ALA A 367 -16.02 -8.28 -34.20
C ALA A 367 -15.92 -9.44 -35.20
N ARG A 368 -16.89 -10.37 -35.19
CA ARG A 368 -16.92 -11.51 -36.13
C ARG A 368 -16.73 -10.98 -37.55
N GLY A 369 -15.55 -11.21 -38.14
CA GLY A 369 -15.18 -10.74 -39.49
C GLY A 369 -13.85 -10.01 -39.60
N ALA A 370 -13.23 -9.57 -38.49
CA ALA A 370 -11.88 -9.02 -38.53
C ALA A 370 -10.85 -10.16 -38.40
N CYS A 371 -10.18 -10.49 -39.51
CA CYS A 371 -9.07 -11.43 -39.52
C CYS A 371 -7.91 -10.83 -38.70
N LEU A 372 -7.50 -11.48 -37.61
CA LEU A 372 -6.24 -11.13 -36.94
C LEU A 372 -5.09 -11.44 -37.92
N PRO A 373 -4.08 -10.57 -38.08
CA PRO A 373 -2.88 -10.94 -38.82
C PRO A 373 -2.27 -12.17 -38.15
N ALA A 374 -1.94 -13.17 -38.97
CA ALA A 374 -1.40 -14.44 -38.50
C ALA A 374 -0.14 -14.21 -37.63
N PRO A 375 0.07 -14.97 -36.55
CA PRO A 375 1.30 -14.88 -35.77
C PRO A 375 2.50 -15.16 -36.69
N GLY A 376 3.37 -14.17 -36.82
CA GLY A 376 4.65 -14.31 -37.53
C GLY A 376 5.49 -15.40 -36.86
N ARG A 377 5.99 -16.34 -37.67
CA ARG A 377 6.91 -17.38 -37.22
C ARG A 377 8.19 -16.73 -36.67
N VAL A 378 8.50 -16.97 -35.40
CA VAL A 378 9.86 -16.80 -34.88
C VAL A 378 10.66 -18.02 -35.31
N ALA A 379 11.68 -17.82 -36.14
CA ALA A 379 12.67 -18.85 -36.46
C ALA A 379 13.58 -19.08 -35.26
N ARG A 380 13.98 -20.35 -35.06
CA ARG A 380 14.82 -20.83 -33.96
C ARG A 380 16.22 -20.24 -33.95
#